data_AF-A0A7S4DMZ6-F1
#
_entry.id   AF-A0A7S4DMZ6-F1
#
_cell.length_a   1.000
_cell.length_b   1.000
_cell.length_c   1.000
_cell.angle_alpha   90.00
_cell.angle_beta   90.00
_cell.angle_gamma   90.00
#
_symmetry.space_group_name_H-M   'P 1'
#
loop_
_entity.id
_entity.type
_entity.pdbx_description
1 polymer ?
#
loop_
_entity_poly.entity_id
_entity_poly.type
_entity_poly.pdbx_seq_one_letter_code
_entity_poly.pdbx_strand_id
1 'polypeptide(L)'
;KLRSHRATCGMQAFRNAHEGTPLINPASGGSSSSSSSGRRRSSRTVGTRLLWSFVVLSIAMTTLLTTALVYRIDAPGEQPMMASLFEMMNGALVEGEDSCPEGPACKLPRRKAISTVIVGERMISTTNENFVCVTMDWWPKEKCDYGHCPWHNSSMLSINLDHPLLRSAVSTMAPVVLRLGGSLTDHIIYEVPSTSGKPAPPCKPIRPSKTDPLGFEGGCLTMARWDKLNKFCKDLGCQIVFDLNLAGGYETKESDPWWRGGSWKGSNVKAFLEYTRASEYPILGFELGNEVDVRHGVGAHVPTKKVVSAFVKVSKTIKDLWSTAQVKPLLIGPDSSVFDMEWYLEMAVELGHHLPMVDVWTYHIYSLGPGSPLLNPNMTDHMLNATKLDSLHVTVDKTREFVQTLEDGGNKKFQLWCGEAGGAYNSGRNLYTNSFISGFWFLDQLGTMAATSHQMYCRQTLVGGFYGMINITTMHVNPDYYTALLWTRLMGRKVLTATVNETRYYGEKDAPEYVGKMLRVYAHCTHRWFLN
;
A
#
# COMPACT_ATOMS: atom_id res chain seq x y z
N LYS A 1 5.26 -12.85 -26.53
CA LYS A 1 6.74 -12.86 -26.77
C LYS A 1 7.36 -11.74 -25.94
N LEU A 2 8.45 -12.01 -25.23
CA LEU A 2 9.15 -11.00 -24.43
C LEU A 2 10.42 -10.55 -25.19
N ARG A 3 10.62 -9.23 -25.33
CA ARG A 3 11.90 -8.67 -25.79
C ARG A 3 12.42 -7.72 -24.70
N SER A 4 13.64 -7.98 -24.24
CA SER A 4 14.33 -7.17 -23.23
C SER A 4 15.60 -6.59 -23.85
N HIS A 5 15.84 -5.31 -23.57
CA HIS A 5 17.13 -4.65 -23.75
C HIS A 5 17.82 -4.52 -22.36
N ARG A 6 19.15 -4.33 -22.29
CA ARG A 6 19.95 -4.30 -21.05
C ARG A 6 19.44 -3.24 -20.05
N ALA A 7 18.63 -3.65 -19.08
CA ALA A 7 18.10 -2.73 -18.07
C ALA A 7 19.20 -2.15 -17.15
N THR A 8 19.10 -0.87 -16.80
CA THR A 8 19.94 -0.20 -15.80
C THR A 8 19.53 -0.55 -14.36
N CYS A 9 19.33 -1.85 -14.08
CA CYS A 9 19.18 -2.37 -12.72
C CYS A 9 20.59 -2.50 -12.10
N GLY A 10 21.24 -1.35 -11.85
CA GLY A 10 22.66 -1.30 -11.49
C GLY A 10 23.05 -2.25 -10.35
N MET A 11 24.03 -3.13 -10.62
CA MET A 11 24.92 -3.69 -9.60
C MET A 11 26.03 -2.66 -9.35
N GLN A 12 25.89 -1.87 -8.29
CA GLN A 12 26.96 -0.98 -7.81
C GLN A 12 27.26 -1.24 -6.32
N ALA A 13 27.24 -2.51 -5.94
CA ALA A 13 27.88 -3.03 -4.74
C ALA A 13 28.69 -4.26 -5.18
N PHE A 14 29.88 -4.48 -4.63
CA PHE A 14 30.92 -5.45 -5.06
C PHE A 14 31.94 -5.01 -6.12
N ARG A 15 32.48 -3.78 -6.04
CA ARG A 15 33.82 -3.52 -6.60
C ARG A 15 34.87 -2.85 -5.71
N ASN A 16 34.55 -2.47 -4.46
CA ASN A 16 35.54 -1.85 -3.57
C ASN A 16 35.68 -2.59 -2.23
N ALA A 17 35.89 -3.91 -2.27
CA ALA A 17 36.30 -4.68 -1.11
C ALA A 17 37.30 -5.78 -1.53
N HIS A 18 38.36 -5.39 -2.23
CA HIS A 18 39.56 -6.21 -2.42
C HIS A 18 40.76 -5.37 -2.89
N GLU A 19 41.08 -4.30 -2.14
CA GLU A 19 42.43 -3.74 -2.05
C GLU A 19 42.53 -3.30 -0.58
N GLY A 20 43.21 -4.02 0.31
CA GLY A 20 44.65 -4.26 0.25
C GLY A 20 45.32 -3.23 1.16
N THR A 21 45.36 -3.53 2.46
CA THR A 21 46.16 -2.82 3.48
C THR A 21 47.61 -2.66 3.02
N PRO A 22 48.26 -1.48 3.12
CA PRO A 22 49.70 -1.39 3.04
C PRO A 22 50.32 -1.13 4.42
N LEU A 23 51.07 -2.10 4.91
CA LEU A 23 52.11 -1.92 5.90
C LEU A 23 53.39 -1.40 5.20
N ILE A 24 53.91 -0.29 5.72
CA ILE A 24 55.33 0.03 5.95
C ILE A 24 56.31 -0.01 4.75
N ASN A 25 56.83 1.19 4.43
CA ASN A 25 58.06 1.45 3.66
C ASN A 25 59.31 1.12 4.52
N PRO A 26 60.50 0.79 3.96
CA PRO A 26 61.26 1.81 3.20
C PRO A 26 62.18 1.31 2.05
N ALA A 27 62.43 2.26 1.14
CA ALA A 27 63.68 2.59 0.43
C ALA A 27 64.45 1.51 -0.39
N SER A 28 64.55 1.72 -1.71
CA SER A 28 65.79 2.22 -2.37
C SER A 28 65.73 2.10 -3.92
N GLY A 29 66.17 3.17 -4.60
CA GLY A 29 67.00 3.19 -5.81
C GLY A 29 66.55 2.52 -7.12
N GLY A 30 66.56 3.30 -8.21
CA GLY A 30 67.01 2.79 -9.52
C GLY A 30 66.12 3.09 -10.73
N SER A 31 66.63 3.97 -11.58
CA SER A 31 66.17 4.32 -12.92
C SER A 31 66.07 3.15 -13.90
N SER A 32 65.12 3.20 -14.85
CA SER A 32 65.35 3.31 -16.31
C SER A 32 64.22 2.72 -17.17
N SER A 33 64.11 3.31 -18.36
CA SER A 33 63.19 3.07 -19.47
C SER A 33 63.19 1.65 -20.07
N SER A 34 62.06 1.19 -20.62
CA SER A 34 61.89 0.92 -22.06
C SER A 34 60.68 0.03 -22.40
N SER A 35 60.34 0.13 -23.68
CA SER A 35 59.26 -0.39 -24.51
C SER A 35 58.94 -1.90 -24.56
N SER A 36 57.66 -2.15 -24.85
CA SER A 36 57.07 -3.04 -25.88
C SER A 36 56.88 -4.56 -25.67
N SER A 37 55.76 -4.99 -26.27
CA SER A 37 55.42 -6.31 -26.83
C SER A 37 54.57 -7.29 -25.99
N GLY A 38 53.28 -7.33 -26.35
CA GLY A 38 52.57 -8.53 -26.81
C GLY A 38 52.53 -9.78 -25.93
N ARG A 39 51.35 -10.09 -25.39
CA ARG A 39 50.77 -11.44 -25.50
C ARG A 39 49.27 -11.44 -25.20
N ARG A 40 48.47 -11.73 -26.24
CA ARG A 40 47.08 -12.18 -26.12
C ARG A 40 47.06 -13.49 -25.32
N ARG A 41 46.34 -13.52 -24.20
CA ARG A 41 45.81 -14.75 -23.60
C ARG A 41 44.30 -14.69 -23.65
N SER A 42 43.71 -15.65 -24.35
CA SER A 42 42.27 -15.88 -24.39
C SER A 42 41.78 -16.35 -23.02
N SER A 43 40.97 -15.56 -22.32
CA SER A 43 40.12 -16.06 -21.25
C SER A 43 38.83 -16.59 -21.86
N ARG A 44 38.70 -17.92 -21.90
CA ARG A 44 37.42 -18.59 -22.17
C ARG A 44 36.41 -18.20 -21.08
N THR A 45 35.38 -17.48 -21.50
CA THR A 45 33.96 -17.80 -21.26
C THR A 45 33.61 -18.49 -19.93
N VAL A 46 33.52 -17.72 -18.84
CA VAL A 46 32.70 -18.07 -17.65
C VAL A 46 31.67 -16.96 -17.33
N GLY A 47 31.77 -15.78 -17.95
CA GLY A 47 30.89 -14.63 -17.68
C GLY A 47 29.53 -14.59 -18.40
N THR A 48 29.19 -15.58 -19.23
CA THR A 48 27.99 -15.51 -20.10
C THR A 48 26.81 -16.38 -19.65
N ARG A 49 26.96 -17.20 -18.60
CA ARG A 49 25.85 -18.03 -18.09
C ARG A 49 25.08 -17.42 -16.91
N LEU A 50 25.58 -16.35 -16.30
CA LEU A 50 24.90 -15.61 -15.21
C LEU A 50 24.10 -14.38 -15.67
N LEU A 51 24.13 -14.05 -16.97
CA LEU A 51 23.53 -12.82 -17.52
C LEU A 51 22.19 -13.02 -18.22
N TRP A 52 21.66 -14.25 -18.27
CA TRP A 52 20.36 -14.57 -18.88
C TRP A 52 19.21 -14.72 -17.88
N SER A 53 19.45 -14.59 -16.58
CA SER A 53 18.40 -14.72 -15.54
C SER A 53 17.62 -13.42 -15.25
N PHE A 54 17.79 -12.38 -16.07
CA PHE A 54 17.14 -11.09 -15.85
C PHE A 54 15.95 -10.92 -16.81
N VAL A 55 14.82 -10.52 -16.23
CA VAL A 55 13.51 -10.23 -16.82
C VAL A 55 12.56 -11.42 -16.94
N VAL A 56 11.93 -11.76 -15.81
CA VAL A 56 10.62 -12.44 -15.76
C VAL A 56 9.77 -11.71 -14.72
N LEU A 57 8.44 -11.76 -14.89
CA LEU A 57 7.37 -11.38 -13.93
C LEU A 57 6.73 -9.99 -14.08
N SER A 58 5.83 -9.91 -15.07
CA SER A 58 4.42 -9.53 -14.77
C SER A 58 3.42 -10.52 -15.37
N ILE A 59 3.83 -11.33 -16.36
CA ILE A 59 3.00 -12.44 -16.87
C ILE A 59 2.80 -13.51 -15.77
N ALA A 60 3.82 -13.78 -14.93
CA ALA A 60 3.73 -14.90 -13.99
C ALA A 60 2.79 -14.67 -12.80
N MET A 61 2.50 -13.45 -12.34
CA MET A 61 1.54 -13.26 -11.24
C MET A 61 0.12 -13.60 -11.66
N THR A 62 -0.30 -13.14 -12.85
CA THR A 62 -1.62 -13.48 -13.37
C THR A 62 -1.66 -14.93 -13.84
N THR A 63 -0.59 -15.48 -14.42
CA THR A 63 -0.53 -16.89 -14.86
C THR A 63 -0.40 -17.89 -13.69
N LEU A 64 0.35 -17.60 -12.62
CA LEU A 64 0.38 -18.46 -11.40
C LEU A 64 -0.99 -18.54 -10.73
N LEU A 65 -1.81 -17.51 -10.91
CA LEU A 65 -3.12 -17.41 -10.27
C LEU A 65 -4.31 -17.76 -11.18
N THR A 66 -4.12 -17.84 -12.50
CA THR A 66 -5.20 -18.21 -13.46
C THR A 66 -4.89 -19.38 -14.39
N THR A 67 -3.67 -19.92 -14.39
CA THR A 67 -3.33 -21.03 -15.30
C THR A 67 -2.17 -21.88 -14.75
N ALA A 68 -2.51 -22.98 -14.10
CA ALA A 68 -1.64 -24.14 -14.11
C ALA A 68 -1.50 -24.64 -15.56
N LEU A 69 -0.55 -24.11 -16.33
CA LEU A 69 0.01 -24.72 -17.54
C LEU A 69 1.22 -23.93 -18.08
N VAL A 70 2.38 -24.59 -18.01
CA VAL A 70 3.58 -24.48 -18.86
C VAL A 70 4.45 -23.22 -18.71
N TYR A 71 5.51 -23.30 -17.90
CA TYR A 71 6.90 -23.36 -18.38
C TYR A 71 7.79 -23.98 -17.29
N ARG A 72 8.18 -25.25 -17.49
CA ARG A 72 9.28 -25.89 -16.78
C ARG A 72 10.57 -25.44 -17.46
N ILE A 73 11.44 -24.72 -16.75
CA ILE A 73 12.86 -24.65 -17.11
C ILE A 73 13.55 -25.48 -16.04
N ASP A 74 13.91 -26.71 -16.40
CA ASP A 74 14.67 -27.61 -15.54
C ASP A 74 16.04 -26.96 -15.26
N ALA A 75 16.24 -26.53 -14.02
CA ALA A 75 17.56 -26.37 -13.42
C ALA A 75 17.69 -27.44 -12.32
N PRO A 76 18.68 -28.36 -12.39
CA PRO A 76 18.81 -29.43 -11.42
C PRO A 76 19.39 -28.88 -10.12
N GLY A 77 18.67 -29.00 -9.01
CA GLY A 77 19.17 -28.76 -7.65
C GLY A 77 18.28 -27.91 -6.75
N GLU A 78 17.42 -28.60 -5.96
CA GLU A 78 16.89 -28.28 -4.62
C GLU A 78 16.22 -26.92 -4.30
N GLN A 79 14.96 -26.98 -3.82
CA GLN A 79 14.61 -26.74 -2.39
C GLN A 79 13.15 -27.21 -2.09
N PRO A 80 12.88 -27.88 -0.95
CA PRO A 80 11.62 -28.58 -0.66
C PRO A 80 10.44 -27.69 -0.23
N MET A 81 10.63 -26.39 0.01
CA MET A 81 9.57 -25.49 0.53
C MET A 81 8.51 -25.13 -0.53
N MET A 82 8.89 -25.10 -1.82
CA MET A 82 7.95 -24.88 -2.93
C MET A 82 7.08 -26.11 -3.22
N ALA A 83 7.56 -27.31 -2.92
CA ALA A 83 6.80 -28.55 -3.11
C ALA A 83 5.59 -28.62 -2.16
N SER A 84 5.73 -28.12 -0.93
CA SER A 84 4.64 -28.09 0.06
C SER A 84 3.53 -27.09 -0.29
N LEU A 85 3.89 -25.94 -0.88
CA LEU A 85 2.91 -24.97 -1.39
C LEU A 85 2.16 -25.56 -2.61
N PHE A 86 2.88 -26.31 -3.45
CA PHE A 86 2.32 -27.01 -4.61
C PHE A 86 1.38 -28.16 -4.21
N GLU A 87 1.71 -28.96 -3.19
CA GLU A 87 0.86 -30.04 -2.68
C GLU A 87 -0.41 -29.51 -1.99
N MET A 88 -0.32 -28.40 -1.24
CA MET A 88 -1.50 -27.75 -0.67
C MET A 88 -2.44 -27.16 -1.73
N MET A 89 -1.91 -26.66 -2.84
CA MET A 89 -2.72 -26.15 -3.95
C MET A 89 -3.29 -27.29 -4.82
N ASN A 90 -2.59 -28.41 -4.96
CA ASN A 90 -3.05 -29.58 -5.72
C ASN A 90 -4.13 -30.39 -5.00
N GLY A 91 -4.13 -30.46 -3.67
CA GLY A 91 -5.15 -31.19 -2.90
C GLY A 91 -6.57 -30.62 -2.99
N ALA A 92 -6.74 -29.41 -3.54
CA ALA A 92 -8.03 -28.74 -3.73
C ALA A 92 -8.55 -28.78 -5.18
N LEU A 93 -7.78 -29.33 -6.12
CA LEU A 93 -8.22 -29.57 -7.50
C LEU A 93 -8.82 -30.97 -7.57
N VAL A 94 -10.03 -31.11 -7.05
CA VAL A 94 -10.92 -32.18 -7.52
C VAL A 94 -11.11 -31.94 -9.01
N GLU A 95 -10.74 -32.93 -9.82
CA GLU A 95 -11.06 -32.98 -11.25
C GLU A 95 -12.58 -32.87 -11.41
N GLY A 96 -13.07 -31.64 -11.52
CA GLY A 96 -14.43 -31.34 -11.95
C GLY A 96 -14.44 -31.42 -13.46
N GLU A 97 -15.05 -32.48 -13.99
CA GLU A 97 -15.42 -32.56 -15.40
C GLU A 97 -16.08 -31.23 -15.83
N ASP A 98 -15.57 -30.69 -16.94
CA ASP A 98 -16.06 -29.51 -17.63
C ASP A 98 -17.56 -29.65 -17.98
N SER A 99 -18.46 -29.29 -17.08
CA SER A 99 -19.87 -29.05 -17.41
C SER A 99 -20.22 -27.60 -17.18
N CYS A 100 -19.82 -26.74 -18.12
CA CYS A 100 -20.40 -25.41 -18.22
C CYS A 100 -21.80 -25.55 -18.85
N PRO A 101 -22.90 -25.21 -18.16
CA PRO A 101 -24.24 -25.39 -18.70
C PRO A 101 -24.41 -24.57 -19.98
N GLU A 102 -25.05 -25.16 -20.98
CA GLU A 102 -25.14 -24.74 -22.39
C GLU A 102 -25.82 -23.38 -22.65
N GLY A 103 -25.27 -22.30 -22.09
CA GLY A 103 -25.71 -20.93 -22.36
C GLY A 103 -25.06 -20.36 -23.62
N PRO A 104 -25.72 -19.40 -24.33
CA PRO A 104 -25.17 -18.75 -25.52
C PRO A 104 -23.83 -18.03 -25.30
N ALA A 105 -23.48 -17.69 -24.05
CA ALA A 105 -22.19 -17.11 -23.68
C ALA A 105 -21.00 -18.11 -23.84
N CYS A 106 -21.26 -19.42 -23.84
CA CYS A 106 -20.23 -20.44 -24.03
C CYS A 106 -19.92 -20.77 -25.50
N LYS A 107 -20.62 -20.13 -26.46
CA LYS A 107 -20.46 -20.35 -27.91
C LYS A 107 -19.48 -19.40 -28.59
N LEU A 108 -18.82 -18.49 -27.86
CA LEU A 108 -17.78 -17.65 -28.45
C LEU A 108 -16.52 -18.51 -28.71
N PRO A 109 -15.99 -18.56 -29.94
CA PRO A 109 -14.76 -19.29 -30.20
C PRO A 109 -13.65 -18.70 -29.32
N ARG A 110 -13.06 -19.53 -28.45
CA ARG A 110 -11.90 -19.17 -27.63
C ARG A 110 -10.70 -18.93 -28.55
N ARG A 111 -10.60 -17.73 -29.13
CA ARG A 111 -9.47 -17.33 -29.98
C ARG A 111 -8.25 -17.07 -29.08
N LYS A 112 -7.13 -17.72 -29.40
CA LYS A 112 -5.86 -17.47 -28.71
C LYS A 112 -5.25 -16.18 -29.23
N ALA A 113 -4.94 -15.23 -28.37
CA ALA A 113 -4.20 -14.03 -28.73
C ALA A 113 -2.70 -14.19 -28.41
N ILE A 114 -1.85 -13.59 -29.23
CA ILE A 114 -0.42 -13.44 -28.99
C ILE A 114 -0.13 -11.96 -28.84
N SER A 115 0.41 -11.58 -27.68
CA SER A 115 0.89 -10.23 -27.41
C SER A 115 2.42 -10.18 -27.36
N THR A 116 2.98 -9.08 -27.87
CA THR A 116 4.40 -8.75 -27.71
C THR A 116 4.54 -7.68 -26.64
N VAL A 117 5.29 -8.02 -25.57
CA VAL A 117 5.58 -7.11 -24.46
C VAL A 117 7.01 -6.61 -24.60
N ILE A 118 7.17 -5.29 -24.52
CA ILE A 118 8.45 -4.60 -24.54
C ILE A 118 8.68 -4.03 -23.15
N VAL A 119 9.79 -4.42 -22.52
CA VAL A 119 10.26 -3.81 -21.27
C VAL A 119 11.44 -2.92 -21.60
N GLY A 120 11.30 -1.62 -21.34
CA GLY A 120 12.35 -0.65 -21.61
C GLY A 120 13.40 -0.62 -20.51
N GLU A 121 14.55 -0.05 -20.84
CA GLU A 121 15.70 0.07 -19.92
C GLU A 121 15.62 1.29 -18.99
N ARG A 122 14.67 2.20 -19.27
CA ARG A 122 14.52 3.48 -18.59
C ARG A 122 13.67 3.33 -17.33
N MET A 123 14.22 3.80 -16.21
CA MET A 123 13.45 4.02 -15.00
C MET A 123 12.48 5.19 -15.20
N ILE A 124 11.22 5.00 -14.84
CA ILE A 124 10.16 6.03 -14.94
C ILE A 124 9.79 6.62 -13.60
N SER A 125 9.94 5.84 -12.52
CA SER A 125 9.63 6.26 -11.16
C SER A 125 10.34 5.36 -10.14
N THR A 126 10.22 5.73 -8.88
CA THR A 126 10.64 4.91 -7.74
C THR A 126 9.54 4.83 -6.70
N THR A 127 9.50 3.73 -5.95
CA THR A 127 8.65 3.55 -4.78
C THR A 127 9.46 3.46 -3.48
N ASN A 128 8.80 3.57 -2.32
CA ASN A 128 9.43 3.23 -1.06
C ASN A 128 9.72 1.74 -0.97
N GLU A 129 10.64 1.38 -0.08
CA GLU A 129 10.96 -0.03 0.22
C GLU A 129 9.73 -0.80 0.71
N ASN A 130 8.94 -0.16 1.56
CA ASN A 130 7.67 -0.69 2.08
C ASN A 130 6.49 -0.12 1.25
N PHE A 131 6.53 -0.27 -0.08
CA PHE A 131 5.50 0.29 -0.96
C PHE A 131 4.09 -0.22 -0.63
N VAL A 132 3.94 -1.50 -0.29
CA VAL A 132 2.65 -2.06 0.14
C VAL A 132 2.55 -1.97 1.66
N CYS A 133 1.59 -1.17 2.14
CA CYS A 133 1.16 -1.09 3.52
C CYS A 133 -0.24 -1.67 3.69
N VAL A 134 -0.62 -1.90 4.94
CA VAL A 134 -1.89 -2.52 5.31
C VAL A 134 -2.51 -1.73 6.44
N THR A 135 -3.83 -1.62 6.47
CA THR A 135 -4.52 -0.87 7.52
C THR A 135 -5.14 -1.80 8.56
N MET A 136 -5.35 -1.29 9.78
CA MET A 136 -6.33 -1.83 10.72
C MET A 136 -7.26 -0.70 11.15
N ASP A 137 -8.54 -1.03 11.29
CA ASP A 137 -9.62 -0.07 11.54
C ASP A 137 -10.16 -0.18 12.98
N TRP A 138 -10.97 0.80 13.36
CA TRP A 138 -11.65 0.95 14.63
C TRP A 138 -12.99 0.19 14.69
N TRP A 139 -13.62 -0.08 13.55
CA TRP A 139 -14.99 -0.59 13.46
C TRP A 139 -15.29 -1.77 14.42
N PRO A 140 -16.34 -1.67 15.24
CA PRO A 140 -16.71 -2.73 16.17
C PRO A 140 -17.52 -3.82 15.45
N LYS A 141 -17.78 -4.94 16.14
CA LYS A 141 -18.55 -6.07 15.58
C LYS A 141 -19.97 -5.70 15.13
N GLU A 142 -20.53 -4.65 15.74
CA GLU A 142 -21.85 -4.11 15.42
C GLU A 142 -21.88 -3.35 14.08
N LYS A 143 -20.73 -3.06 13.46
CA LYS A 143 -20.69 -2.44 12.14
C LYS A 143 -21.24 -3.40 11.09
N CYS A 144 -22.37 -3.01 10.52
CA CYS A 144 -23.01 -3.72 9.42
C CYS A 144 -23.18 -2.80 8.21
N ASP A 145 -23.05 -3.37 7.03
CA ASP A 145 -23.39 -2.75 5.76
C ASP A 145 -24.26 -3.72 4.96
N TYR A 146 -25.34 -3.21 4.37
CA TYR A 146 -26.20 -3.99 3.47
C TYR A 146 -26.69 -5.33 4.06
N GLY A 147 -26.96 -5.36 5.37
CA GLY A 147 -27.43 -6.55 6.08
C GLY A 147 -26.35 -7.53 6.53
N HIS A 148 -25.06 -7.19 6.36
CA HIS A 148 -23.93 -8.03 6.75
C HIS A 148 -23.01 -7.31 7.73
N CYS A 149 -22.48 -8.03 8.73
CA CYS A 149 -21.61 -7.47 9.77
C CYS A 149 -20.22 -8.13 9.75
N PRO A 150 -19.40 -7.92 8.71
CA PRO A 150 -18.16 -8.68 8.46
C PRO A 150 -16.98 -8.29 9.36
N TRP A 151 -17.17 -7.36 10.30
CA TRP A 151 -16.08 -6.88 11.15
C TRP A 151 -15.76 -7.81 12.31
N HIS A 152 -16.74 -8.48 12.92
CA HIS A 152 -16.52 -9.34 14.08
C HIS A 152 -15.56 -8.69 15.11
N ASN A 153 -14.59 -9.43 15.66
CA ASN A 153 -13.62 -8.90 16.62
C ASN A 153 -12.31 -8.39 15.96
N SER A 154 -12.40 -7.75 14.79
CA SER A 154 -11.23 -7.28 14.03
C SER A 154 -10.72 -5.89 14.41
N SER A 155 -11.50 -5.10 15.17
CA SER A 155 -11.11 -3.76 15.61
C SER A 155 -9.72 -3.77 16.23
N MET A 156 -8.90 -2.76 15.90
CA MET A 156 -7.58 -2.59 16.50
C MET A 156 -7.64 -2.46 18.03
N LEU A 157 -8.81 -2.16 18.61
CA LEU A 157 -9.03 -2.12 20.06
C LEU A 157 -9.15 -3.51 20.68
N SER A 158 -9.64 -4.51 19.95
CA SER A 158 -10.12 -5.77 20.55
C SER A 158 -9.56 -7.05 19.92
N ILE A 159 -8.96 -6.98 18.73
CA ILE A 159 -8.35 -8.15 18.09
C ILE A 159 -7.24 -8.76 18.96
N ASN A 160 -7.15 -10.10 18.96
CA ASN A 160 -6.09 -10.84 19.63
C ASN A 160 -4.77 -10.76 18.84
N LEU A 161 -3.89 -9.85 19.27
CA LEU A 161 -2.57 -9.64 18.65
C LEU A 161 -1.58 -10.81 18.90
N ASP A 162 -1.92 -11.73 19.81
CA ASP A 162 -1.13 -12.92 20.09
C ASP A 162 -1.54 -14.13 19.23
N HIS A 163 -2.57 -13.99 18.38
CA HIS A 163 -3.04 -15.08 17.54
C HIS A 163 -1.93 -15.54 16.57
N PRO A 164 -1.55 -16.83 16.55
CA PRO A 164 -0.38 -17.29 15.81
C PRO A 164 -0.47 -17.04 14.30
N LEU A 165 -1.65 -17.25 13.70
CA LEU A 165 -1.85 -16.99 12.27
C LEU A 165 -1.77 -15.49 11.92
N LEU A 166 -2.23 -14.60 12.79
CA LEU A 166 -2.12 -13.16 12.57
C LEU A 166 -0.65 -12.73 12.61
N ARG A 167 0.07 -13.18 13.65
CA ARG A 167 1.49 -12.89 13.81
C ARG A 167 2.30 -13.42 12.63
N SER A 168 2.02 -14.66 12.20
CA SER A 168 2.67 -15.28 11.03
C SER A 168 2.38 -14.50 9.73
N ALA A 169 1.13 -14.06 9.54
CA ALA A 169 0.77 -13.29 8.36
C ALA A 169 1.51 -11.94 8.30
N VAL A 170 1.60 -11.23 9.43
CA VAL A 170 2.31 -9.93 9.48
C VAL A 170 3.82 -10.12 9.38
N SER A 171 4.41 -11.08 10.09
CA SER A 171 5.87 -11.34 10.01
C SER A 171 6.30 -11.74 8.61
N THR A 172 5.45 -12.45 7.86
CA THR A 172 5.75 -12.86 6.49
C THR A 172 5.74 -11.69 5.51
N MET A 173 4.98 -10.63 5.80
CA MET A 173 4.99 -9.39 5.02
C MET A 173 6.12 -8.43 5.41
N ALA A 174 6.83 -8.69 6.52
CA ALA A 174 7.83 -7.76 7.03
C ALA A 174 9.03 -7.57 6.06
N PRO A 175 9.60 -6.35 5.98
CA PRO A 175 9.12 -5.13 6.62
C PRO A 175 7.80 -4.62 6.00
N VAL A 176 6.84 -4.25 6.84
CA VAL A 176 5.52 -3.74 6.40
C VAL A 176 5.12 -2.53 7.24
N VAL A 177 4.40 -1.58 6.64
CA VAL A 177 3.80 -0.47 7.37
C VAL A 177 2.35 -0.84 7.73
N LEU A 178 2.02 -0.66 9.01
CA LEU A 178 0.69 -0.84 9.56
C LEU A 178 0.09 0.55 9.84
N ARG A 179 -0.87 0.99 9.00
CA ARG A 179 -1.66 2.19 9.27
C ARG A 179 -2.77 1.85 10.25
N LEU A 180 -2.85 2.58 11.35
CA LEU A 180 -3.89 2.46 12.36
C LEU A 180 -4.79 3.69 12.26
N GLY A 181 -5.92 3.55 11.56
CA GLY A 181 -6.82 4.65 11.22
C GLY A 181 -8.10 4.15 10.56
N GLY A 182 -8.94 5.09 10.11
CA GLY A 182 -10.23 4.82 9.48
C GLY A 182 -11.31 5.79 9.97
N SER A 183 -12.55 5.62 9.51
CA SER A 183 -13.61 6.62 9.69
C SER A 183 -13.85 7.04 11.15
N LEU A 184 -13.69 6.14 12.12
CA LEU A 184 -13.92 6.47 13.54
C LEU A 184 -12.72 7.14 14.24
N THR A 185 -11.59 7.38 13.56
CA THR A 185 -10.42 8.06 14.16
C THR A 185 -10.83 9.32 14.91
N ASP A 186 -11.69 10.13 14.29
CA ASP A 186 -12.11 11.42 14.82
C ASP A 186 -13.09 11.35 16.02
N HIS A 187 -13.48 10.13 16.42
CA HIS A 187 -14.26 9.86 17.63
C HIS A 187 -13.39 9.37 18.80
N ILE A 188 -12.20 8.83 18.51
CA ILE A 188 -11.40 8.12 19.52
C ILE A 188 -10.74 9.11 20.48
N ILE A 189 -10.97 8.90 21.78
CA ILE A 189 -10.26 9.59 22.86
C ILE A 189 -9.09 8.74 23.34
N TYR A 190 -7.93 9.37 23.58
CA TYR A 190 -6.77 8.69 24.14
C TYR A 190 -6.79 8.73 25.66
N GLU A 191 -6.78 7.58 26.33
CA GLU A 191 -6.78 7.48 27.80
C GLU A 191 -5.37 7.69 28.36
N VAL A 192 -4.81 8.87 28.12
CA VAL A 192 -3.48 9.23 28.62
C VAL A 192 -3.62 9.67 30.08
N PRO A 193 -2.82 9.11 31.01
CA PRO A 193 -2.77 9.59 32.39
C PRO A 193 -2.44 11.09 32.41
N SER A 194 -3.27 11.88 33.08
CA SER A 194 -3.08 13.33 33.14
C SER A 194 -1.80 13.68 33.90
N THR A 195 -0.97 14.52 33.28
CA THR A 195 0.15 15.19 33.96
C THR A 195 -0.31 16.22 34.99
N SER A 196 -1.59 16.61 34.96
CA SER A 196 -2.20 17.59 35.89
C SER A 196 -2.89 16.97 37.11
N GLY A 197 -2.75 15.66 37.34
CA GLY A 197 -3.34 14.96 38.49
C GLY A 197 -4.85 14.71 38.41
N LYS A 198 -5.52 15.10 37.31
CA LYS A 198 -6.93 14.75 37.05
C LYS A 198 -7.03 13.34 36.45
N PRO A 199 -7.99 12.50 36.86
CA PRO A 199 -8.19 11.20 36.21
C PRO A 199 -8.43 11.37 34.70
N ALA A 200 -7.91 10.46 33.88
CA ALA A 200 -8.30 10.39 32.48
C ALA A 200 -9.84 10.17 32.41
N PRO A 201 -10.54 10.74 31.41
CA PRO A 201 -11.95 10.43 31.20
C PRO A 201 -12.14 8.91 31.09
N PRO A 202 -13.20 8.33 31.69
CA PRO A 202 -13.42 6.88 31.63
C PRO A 202 -13.52 6.42 30.18
N CYS A 203 -12.74 5.41 29.82
CA CYS A 203 -12.69 4.85 28.47
C CYS A 203 -14.07 4.26 28.09
N LYS A 204 -14.77 4.94 27.17
CA LYS A 204 -16.08 4.48 26.69
C LYS A 204 -15.89 3.56 25.48
N PRO A 205 -16.57 2.40 25.42
CA PRO A 205 -16.54 1.57 24.23
C PRO A 205 -17.21 2.28 23.05
N ILE A 206 -16.82 1.89 21.84
CA ILE A 206 -17.55 2.27 20.63
C ILE A 206 -18.91 1.56 20.68
N ARG A 207 -19.99 2.31 20.44
CA ARG A 207 -21.36 1.77 20.43
C ARG A 207 -22.21 2.38 19.32
N PRO A 208 -23.25 1.68 18.85
CA PRO A 208 -24.17 2.24 17.88
C PRO A 208 -24.82 3.54 18.37
N SER A 209 -24.96 4.50 17.46
CA SER A 209 -25.62 5.78 17.68
C SER A 209 -26.57 6.07 16.51
N LYS A 210 -27.73 6.66 16.82
CA LYS A 210 -28.69 7.08 15.79
C LYS A 210 -28.49 8.52 15.32
N THR A 211 -27.71 9.29 16.08
CA THR A 211 -27.53 10.73 15.87
C THR A 211 -26.16 11.07 15.31
N ASP A 212 -25.19 10.16 15.47
CA ASP A 212 -23.86 10.34 14.90
C ASP A 212 -23.87 10.09 13.38
N PRO A 213 -23.19 10.94 12.57
CA PRO A 213 -23.03 10.76 11.13
C PRO A 213 -22.55 9.37 10.67
N LEU A 214 -21.63 8.76 11.43
CA LEU A 214 -21.08 7.44 11.13
C LEU A 214 -21.91 6.30 11.72
N GLY A 215 -22.95 6.64 12.50
CA GLY A 215 -23.81 5.66 13.19
C GLY A 215 -23.18 5.07 14.45
N PHE A 216 -22.07 5.63 14.94
CA PHE A 216 -21.36 5.15 16.13
C PHE A 216 -20.84 6.31 16.97
N GLU A 217 -20.78 6.13 18.27
CA GLU A 217 -20.23 7.13 19.18
C GLU A 217 -19.35 6.49 20.26
N GLY A 218 -18.62 7.34 20.97
CA GLY A 218 -17.64 6.91 21.95
C GLY A 218 -16.39 6.36 21.27
N GLY A 219 -15.74 5.40 21.93
CA GLY A 219 -14.44 4.89 21.51
C GLY A 219 -13.31 5.54 22.27
N CYS A 220 -12.37 4.70 22.68
CA CYS A 220 -11.20 5.14 23.39
C CYS A 220 -10.06 4.13 23.23
N LEU A 221 -8.86 4.66 23.05
CA LEU A 221 -7.62 3.90 23.01
C LEU A 221 -6.93 4.01 24.36
N THR A 222 -6.89 2.90 25.08
CA THR A 222 -6.10 2.81 26.33
C THR A 222 -4.62 2.76 26.01
N MET A 223 -3.79 3.36 26.86
CA MET A 223 -2.33 3.32 26.63
C MET A 223 -1.78 1.89 26.71
N ALA A 224 -2.37 1.04 27.55
CA ALA A 224 -2.02 -0.40 27.57
C ALA A 224 -2.33 -1.10 26.23
N ARG A 225 -3.39 -0.69 25.50
CA ARG A 225 -3.66 -1.23 24.16
C ARG A 225 -2.69 -0.64 23.12
N TRP A 226 -2.37 0.64 23.24
CA TRP A 226 -1.36 1.30 22.41
C TRP A 226 0.01 0.62 22.54
N ASP A 227 0.44 0.30 23.76
CA ASP A 227 1.68 -0.43 24.04
C ASP A 227 1.67 -1.82 23.39
N LYS A 228 0.54 -2.53 23.44
CA LYS A 228 0.40 -3.84 22.79
C LYS A 228 0.51 -3.75 21.26
N LEU A 229 -0.07 -2.73 20.64
CA LEU A 229 0.03 -2.50 19.19
C LEU A 229 1.48 -2.19 18.79
N ASN A 230 2.17 -1.34 19.54
CA ASN A 230 3.58 -1.02 19.29
C ASN A 230 4.49 -2.24 19.52
N LYS A 231 4.26 -3.01 20.59
CA LYS A 231 4.97 -4.27 20.84
C LYS A 231 4.73 -5.28 19.72
N PHE A 232 3.48 -5.43 19.26
CA PHE A 232 3.15 -6.29 18.14
C PHE A 232 3.97 -5.92 16.90
N CYS A 233 4.06 -4.63 16.55
CA CYS A 233 4.86 -4.23 15.40
C CYS A 233 6.37 -4.38 15.60
N LYS A 234 6.87 -4.03 16.79
CA LYS A 234 8.28 -4.22 17.13
C LYS A 234 8.70 -5.69 17.03
N ASP A 235 7.87 -6.61 17.54
CA ASP A 235 8.16 -8.04 17.54
C ASP A 235 8.12 -8.65 16.12
N LEU A 236 7.32 -8.08 15.22
CA LEU A 236 7.08 -8.65 13.88
C LEU A 236 7.76 -7.86 12.75
N GLY A 237 8.50 -6.80 13.07
CA GLY A 237 9.19 -5.98 12.08
C GLY A 237 8.28 -5.09 11.24
N CYS A 238 7.13 -4.65 11.79
CA CYS A 238 6.34 -3.59 11.17
C CYS A 238 6.62 -2.20 11.76
N GLN A 239 6.29 -1.17 10.98
CA GLN A 239 6.32 0.23 11.40
C GLN A 239 4.90 0.76 11.47
N ILE A 240 4.62 1.65 12.42
CA ILE A 240 3.28 2.20 12.61
C ILE A 240 3.17 3.58 11.97
N VAL A 241 2.10 3.78 11.21
CA VAL A 241 1.50 5.09 10.97
C VAL A 241 0.22 5.15 11.79
N PHE A 242 0.04 6.22 12.57
CA PHE A 242 -1.12 6.36 13.45
C PHE A 242 -1.90 7.63 13.10
N ASP A 243 -3.20 7.46 12.88
CA ASP A 243 -4.11 8.53 12.53
C ASP A 243 -4.68 9.21 13.78
N LEU A 244 -4.39 10.52 13.90
CA LEU A 244 -4.72 11.33 15.06
C LEU A 244 -6.11 11.93 14.94
N ASN A 245 -6.85 11.97 16.04
CA ASN A 245 -8.16 12.60 16.12
C ASN A 245 -8.06 14.11 15.88
N LEU A 246 -8.61 14.58 14.76
CA LEU A 246 -8.72 15.98 14.41
C LEU A 246 -10.11 16.52 14.80
N ALA A 247 -11.17 15.92 14.26
CA ALA A 247 -12.52 16.47 14.30
C ALA A 247 -13.11 16.47 15.72
N GLY A 248 -12.78 15.48 16.55
CA GLY A 248 -13.16 15.44 17.97
C GLY A 248 -12.50 16.54 18.82
N GLY A 249 -11.47 17.21 18.30
CA GLY A 249 -10.89 18.41 18.92
C GLY A 249 -11.70 19.69 18.67
N TYR A 250 -12.74 19.66 17.83
CA TYR A 250 -13.61 20.80 17.54
C TYR A 250 -14.97 20.68 18.20
N GLU A 251 -15.72 21.78 18.18
CA GLU A 251 -17.11 21.81 18.65
C GLU A 251 -18.03 21.42 17.50
N THR A 252 -19.03 20.60 17.81
CA THR A 252 -20.13 20.25 16.88
C THR A 252 -21.21 21.31 16.96
N LYS A 253 -21.83 21.64 15.83
CA LYS A 253 -22.99 22.54 15.78
C LYS A 253 -24.25 21.72 16.05
N GLU A 254 -25.11 22.15 16.97
CA GLU A 254 -26.34 21.39 17.29
C GLU A 254 -27.25 21.16 16.07
N SER A 255 -27.31 22.13 15.16
CA SER A 255 -28.14 22.05 13.96
C SER A 255 -27.55 21.19 12.84
N ASP A 256 -26.28 20.81 12.95
CA ASP A 256 -25.55 20.08 11.91
C ASP A 256 -24.51 19.15 12.57
N PRO A 257 -24.85 17.86 12.76
CA PRO A 257 -23.98 16.90 13.44
C PRO A 257 -22.72 16.55 12.65
N TRP A 258 -22.60 16.99 11.39
CA TRP A 258 -21.40 16.80 10.55
C TRP A 258 -20.43 17.95 10.73
N TRP A 259 -20.94 19.17 10.88
CA TRP A 259 -20.10 20.35 11.01
C TRP A 259 -19.22 20.30 12.26
N ARG A 260 -17.98 20.76 12.10
CA ARG A 260 -16.99 20.92 13.18
C ARG A 260 -16.33 22.29 13.09
N GLY A 261 -16.23 23.00 14.21
CA GLY A 261 -15.51 24.27 14.25
C GLY A 261 -15.25 24.81 15.65
N GLY A 262 -15.21 26.14 15.79
CA GLY A 262 -14.67 26.78 16.99
C GLY A 262 -13.14 26.69 17.06
N SER A 263 -12.58 26.65 18.28
CA SER A 263 -11.13 26.54 18.50
C SER A 263 -10.73 25.10 18.76
N TRP A 264 -9.69 24.62 18.05
CA TRP A 264 -9.22 23.24 18.20
C TRP A 264 -8.60 22.97 19.59
N LYS A 265 -9.18 22.03 20.33
CA LYS A 265 -8.78 21.55 21.66
C LYS A 265 -7.86 20.33 21.54
N GLY A 266 -6.65 20.52 21.03
CA GLY A 266 -5.67 19.45 20.78
C GLY A 266 -4.92 18.91 22.02
N SER A 267 -5.41 19.12 23.25
CA SER A 267 -4.69 18.68 24.46
C SER A 267 -4.61 17.15 24.59
N ASN A 268 -5.65 16.43 24.17
CA ASN A 268 -5.65 14.97 24.17
C ASN A 268 -4.64 14.38 23.17
N VAL A 269 -4.61 14.93 21.95
CA VAL A 269 -3.59 14.60 20.92
C VAL A 269 -2.18 14.89 21.43
N LYS A 270 -1.96 16.07 22.02
CA LYS A 270 -0.65 16.43 22.59
C LYS A 270 -0.21 15.45 23.68
N ALA A 271 -1.09 15.10 24.61
CA ALA A 271 -0.79 14.14 25.67
C ALA A 271 -0.44 12.75 25.09
N PHE A 272 -1.13 12.32 24.04
CA PHE A 272 -0.83 11.05 23.36
C PHE A 272 0.54 11.07 22.68
N LEU A 273 0.91 12.16 22.01
CA LEU A 273 2.24 12.33 21.42
C LEU A 273 3.34 12.34 22.50
N GLU A 274 3.11 12.98 23.64
CA GLU A 274 4.02 12.98 24.79
C GLU A 274 4.22 11.56 25.34
N TYR A 275 3.13 10.81 25.57
CA TYR A 275 3.19 9.42 26.01
C TYR A 275 3.95 8.52 25.02
N THR A 276 3.65 8.68 23.73
CA THR A 276 4.30 7.90 22.67
C THR A 276 5.79 8.21 22.57
N ARG A 277 6.18 9.48 22.70
CA ARG A 277 7.59 9.88 22.73
C ARG A 277 8.31 9.30 23.95
N ALA A 278 7.71 9.35 25.13
CA ALA A 278 8.27 8.83 26.37
C ALA A 278 8.46 7.31 26.35
N SER A 279 7.64 6.60 25.57
CA SER A 279 7.73 5.15 25.39
C SER A 279 8.79 4.72 24.37
N GLU A 280 9.41 5.68 23.67
CA GLU A 280 10.45 5.46 22.66
C GLU A 280 10.06 4.49 21.52
N TYR A 281 8.78 4.46 21.17
CA TYR A 281 8.30 3.61 20.09
C TYR A 281 8.77 4.10 18.70
N PRO A 282 9.16 3.19 17.78
CA PRO A 282 9.51 3.54 16.42
C PRO A 282 8.24 3.80 15.59
N ILE A 283 7.77 5.05 15.61
CA ILE A 283 6.65 5.52 14.80
C ILE A 283 7.17 6.07 13.47
N LEU A 284 6.63 5.58 12.35
CA LEU A 284 6.98 6.08 11.02
C LEU A 284 6.41 7.48 10.81
N GLY A 285 5.15 7.69 11.20
CA GLY A 285 4.50 8.98 11.06
C GLY A 285 3.15 9.05 11.76
N PHE A 286 2.62 10.27 11.81
CA PHE A 286 1.30 10.56 12.29
C PHE A 286 0.47 11.20 11.16
N GLU A 287 -0.70 10.63 10.91
CA GLU A 287 -1.78 11.22 10.14
C GLU A 287 -2.62 12.09 11.08
N LEU A 288 -3.40 13.04 10.54
CA LEU A 288 -4.24 13.93 11.36
C LEU A 288 -5.62 14.13 10.73
N GLY A 289 -6.57 13.32 11.21
CA GLY A 289 -7.96 13.31 10.80
C GLY A 289 -8.18 12.40 9.60
N ASN A 290 -9.36 11.77 9.56
CA ASN A 290 -9.74 10.86 8.49
C ASN A 290 -10.92 11.44 7.71
N GLU A 291 -10.71 11.80 6.44
CA GLU A 291 -11.78 12.21 5.52
C GLU A 291 -12.69 13.32 6.09
N VAL A 292 -12.07 14.43 6.50
CA VAL A 292 -12.75 15.56 7.18
C VAL A 292 -13.11 16.73 6.24
N ASP A 293 -12.93 16.52 4.93
CA ASP A 293 -13.22 17.47 3.86
C ASP A 293 -14.65 18.03 3.97
N VAL A 294 -14.83 19.33 3.66
CA VAL A 294 -16.12 20.02 3.83
C VAL A 294 -17.22 19.60 2.84
N ARG A 295 -16.86 18.99 1.71
CA ARG A 295 -17.74 18.53 0.63
C ARG A 295 -17.93 17.02 0.62
N HIS A 296 -16.90 16.27 0.98
CA HIS A 296 -16.83 14.82 0.84
C HIS A 296 -16.52 14.08 2.14
N GLY A 297 -16.46 14.79 3.27
CA GLY A 297 -16.16 14.16 4.54
C GLY A 297 -17.26 13.20 5.01
N VAL A 298 -16.86 12.04 5.53
CA VAL A 298 -17.76 10.92 5.85
C VAL A 298 -18.25 10.91 7.30
N GLY A 299 -17.54 11.58 8.21
CA GLY A 299 -17.93 11.67 9.62
C GLY A 299 -17.89 13.09 10.20
N ALA A 300 -17.24 14.02 9.49
CA ALA A 300 -17.13 15.41 9.88
C ALA A 300 -16.85 16.30 8.67
N HIS A 301 -17.33 17.55 8.73
CA HIS A 301 -17.00 18.63 7.80
C HIS A 301 -16.26 19.72 8.57
N VAL A 302 -14.95 19.77 8.39
CA VAL A 302 -14.07 20.74 9.06
C VAL A 302 -13.59 21.77 8.04
N PRO A 303 -13.86 23.08 8.24
CA PRO A 303 -13.35 24.12 7.34
C PRO A 303 -11.85 24.01 7.13
N THR A 304 -11.38 24.14 5.89
CA THR A 304 -9.98 23.92 5.49
C THR A 304 -8.98 24.72 6.33
N LYS A 305 -9.27 26.00 6.58
CA LYS A 305 -8.47 26.84 7.48
C LYS A 305 -8.32 26.28 8.90
N LYS A 306 -9.36 25.60 9.41
CA LYS A 306 -9.33 24.94 10.72
C LYS A 306 -8.45 23.70 10.65
N VAL A 307 -8.61 22.84 9.63
CA VAL A 307 -7.73 21.69 9.39
C VAL A 307 -6.26 22.12 9.40
N VAL A 308 -5.88 23.11 8.59
CA VAL A 308 -4.51 23.64 8.53
C VAL A 308 -4.04 24.16 9.89
N SER A 309 -4.88 24.87 10.64
CA SER A 309 -4.51 25.36 11.98
C SER A 309 -4.18 24.24 12.96
N ALA A 310 -4.87 23.09 12.88
CA ALA A 310 -4.55 21.92 13.69
C ALA A 310 -3.25 21.24 13.22
N PHE A 311 -3.04 21.10 11.91
CA PHE A 311 -1.78 20.59 11.34
C PHE A 311 -0.58 21.42 11.82
N VAL A 312 -0.67 22.75 11.84
CA VAL A 312 0.41 23.63 12.34
C VAL A 312 0.71 23.35 13.82
N LYS A 313 -0.33 23.17 14.65
CA LYS A 313 -0.17 22.86 16.08
C LYS A 313 0.47 21.48 16.30
N VAL A 314 0.05 20.47 15.54
CA VAL A 314 0.61 19.11 15.62
C VAL A 314 2.05 19.09 15.12
N SER A 315 2.34 19.74 13.99
CA SER A 315 3.70 19.86 13.45
C SER A 315 4.67 20.47 14.48
N LYS A 316 4.26 21.57 15.13
CA LYS A 316 5.04 22.19 16.20
C LYS A 316 5.28 21.21 17.35
N THR A 317 4.24 20.50 17.78
CA THR A 317 4.33 19.52 18.87
C THR A 317 5.30 18.38 18.53
N ILE A 318 5.21 17.81 17.33
CA ILE A 318 6.14 16.77 16.86
C ILE A 318 7.57 17.32 16.80
N LYS A 319 7.77 18.52 16.26
CA LYS A 319 9.08 19.16 16.16
C LYS A 319 9.74 19.36 17.53
N ASP A 320 8.95 19.77 18.52
CA ASP A 320 9.42 20.01 19.89
C ASP A 320 9.77 18.68 20.59
N LEU A 321 8.86 17.69 20.56
CA LEU A 321 9.02 16.39 21.23
C LEU A 321 10.14 15.51 20.63
N TRP A 322 10.34 15.57 19.31
CA TRP A 322 11.40 14.85 18.60
C TRP A 322 12.58 15.74 18.21
N SER A 323 12.78 16.88 18.89
CA SER A 323 13.85 17.84 18.59
C SER A 323 15.26 17.22 18.64
N THR A 324 15.50 16.27 19.55
CA THR A 324 16.78 15.56 19.73
C THR A 324 16.84 14.19 19.05
N ALA A 325 15.75 13.75 18.41
CA ALA A 325 15.70 12.44 17.77
C ALA A 325 16.44 12.46 16.42
N GLN A 326 17.17 11.37 16.12
CA GLN A 326 17.84 11.20 14.83
C GLN A 326 16.84 11.13 13.67
N VAL A 327 15.71 10.45 13.90
CA VAL A 327 14.61 10.32 12.94
C VAL A 327 13.36 10.88 13.60
N LYS A 328 12.67 11.78 12.89
CA LYS A 328 11.40 12.36 13.31
C LYS A 328 10.26 11.64 12.61
N PRO A 329 9.12 11.41 13.29
CA PRO A 329 7.91 10.92 12.64
C PRO A 329 7.48 11.88 11.53
N LEU A 330 7.03 11.34 10.41
CA LEU A 330 6.43 12.10 9.31
C LEU A 330 5.11 12.73 9.77
N LEU A 331 4.82 13.94 9.31
CA LEU A 331 3.46 14.49 9.35
C LEU A 331 2.77 14.21 8.01
N ILE A 332 1.69 13.44 8.06
CA ILE A 332 1.01 12.86 6.91
C ILE A 332 -0.42 13.42 6.85
N GLY A 333 -0.92 13.67 5.65
CA GLY A 333 -2.30 14.13 5.44
C GLY A 333 -2.52 14.64 4.03
N PRO A 334 -3.75 15.04 3.65
CA PRO A 334 -4.88 15.26 4.55
C PRO A 334 -5.88 14.11 4.65
N ASP A 335 -5.58 12.93 4.09
CA ASP A 335 -6.47 11.76 4.15
C ASP A 335 -7.88 12.04 3.60
N SER A 336 -7.95 12.69 2.45
CA SER A 336 -9.21 12.92 1.73
C SER A 336 -9.88 11.62 1.31
N SER A 337 -11.22 11.61 1.36
CA SER A 337 -12.05 10.48 0.90
C SER A 337 -12.00 10.26 -0.62
N VAL A 338 -11.78 11.34 -1.38
CA VAL A 338 -11.72 11.35 -2.84
C VAL A 338 -10.72 12.40 -3.34
N PHE A 339 -10.34 12.31 -4.61
CA PHE A 339 -9.67 13.42 -5.27
C PHE A 339 -10.66 14.57 -5.49
N ASP A 340 -10.41 15.69 -4.82
CA ASP A 340 -11.13 16.94 -4.99
C ASP A 340 -10.12 18.07 -5.24
N MET A 341 -10.03 18.51 -6.49
CA MET A 341 -9.07 19.53 -6.91
C MET A 341 -9.32 20.87 -6.20
N GLU A 342 -10.58 21.24 -5.96
CA GLU A 342 -10.91 22.51 -5.31
C GLU A 342 -10.42 22.50 -3.86
N TRP A 343 -10.54 21.36 -3.16
CA TRP A 343 -10.16 21.27 -1.75
C TRP A 343 -8.66 21.18 -1.62
N TYR A 344 -8.02 20.46 -2.54
CA TYR A 344 -6.57 20.35 -2.59
C TYR A 344 -5.93 21.72 -2.83
N LEU A 345 -6.51 22.53 -3.74
CA LEU A 345 -6.08 23.92 -3.93
C LEU A 345 -6.33 24.77 -2.69
N GLU A 346 -7.50 24.66 -2.06
CA GLU A 346 -7.80 25.39 -0.82
C GLU A 346 -6.82 25.03 0.30
N MET A 347 -6.55 23.73 0.51
CA MET A 347 -5.55 23.22 1.46
C MET A 347 -4.16 23.78 1.16
N ALA A 348 -3.72 23.73 -0.10
CA ALA A 348 -2.41 24.25 -0.49
C ALA A 348 -2.29 25.76 -0.27
N VAL A 349 -3.33 26.53 -0.59
CA VAL A 349 -3.39 27.99 -0.38
C VAL A 349 -3.38 28.32 1.11
N GLU A 350 -4.21 27.66 1.92
CA GLU A 350 -4.28 27.87 3.36
C GLU A 350 -2.99 27.43 4.08
N LEU A 351 -2.35 26.36 3.61
CA LEU A 351 -1.02 25.96 4.08
C LEU A 351 0.01 27.05 3.77
N GLY A 352 0.04 27.57 2.53
CA GLY A 352 0.95 28.63 2.13
C GLY A 352 2.40 28.34 2.52
N HIS A 353 3.00 29.23 3.32
CA HIS A 353 4.38 29.06 3.81
C HIS A 353 4.57 27.88 4.79
N HIS A 354 3.49 27.32 5.34
CA HIS A 354 3.51 26.11 6.17
C HIS A 354 3.54 24.82 5.36
N LEU A 355 3.33 24.85 4.04
CA LEU A 355 3.31 23.65 3.19
C LEU A 355 4.50 22.69 3.43
N PRO A 356 5.75 23.16 3.65
CA PRO A 356 6.88 22.26 3.94
C PRO A 356 6.78 21.45 5.23
N MET A 357 5.80 21.72 6.10
CA MET A 357 5.57 20.94 7.33
C MET A 357 4.87 19.60 7.08
N VAL A 358 4.17 19.46 5.96
CA VAL A 358 3.52 18.20 5.54
C VAL A 358 4.55 17.40 4.76
N ASP A 359 4.88 16.20 5.22
CA ASP A 359 5.90 15.35 4.62
C ASP A 359 5.33 14.45 3.52
N VAL A 360 4.07 14.08 3.68
CA VAL A 360 3.37 13.15 2.80
C VAL A 360 1.98 13.71 2.51
N TRP A 361 1.66 13.83 1.23
CA TRP A 361 0.29 14.04 0.77
C TRP A 361 -0.43 12.69 0.68
N THR A 362 -1.54 12.51 1.41
CA THR A 362 -2.36 11.28 1.38
C THR A 362 -3.76 11.51 0.87
N TYR A 363 -4.32 10.45 0.28
CA TYR A 363 -5.72 10.37 -0.12
C TYR A 363 -6.18 8.91 -0.17
N HIS A 364 -7.50 8.73 -0.14
CA HIS A 364 -8.15 7.43 -0.22
C HIS A 364 -8.67 7.14 -1.62
N ILE A 365 -8.80 5.86 -1.96
CA ILE A 365 -9.42 5.45 -3.22
C ILE A 365 -10.21 4.13 -3.09
N TYR A 366 -11.48 4.20 -3.46
CA TYR A 366 -12.39 3.06 -3.53
C TYR A 366 -12.96 2.91 -4.94
N SER A 367 -12.13 2.40 -5.83
CA SER A 367 -12.33 2.41 -7.28
C SER A 367 -13.51 1.56 -7.78
N LEU A 368 -14.02 0.61 -7.00
CA LEU A 368 -15.07 -0.32 -7.44
C LEU A 368 -16.49 0.16 -7.10
N GLY A 369 -16.63 1.23 -6.30
CA GLY A 369 -17.91 1.72 -5.80
C GLY A 369 -18.37 1.03 -4.51
N PRO A 370 -19.68 1.03 -4.18
CA PRO A 370 -20.18 0.45 -2.94
C PRO A 370 -20.13 -1.07 -2.97
N GLY A 371 -19.99 -1.68 -1.78
CA GLY A 371 -20.17 -3.12 -1.56
C GLY A 371 -21.60 -3.65 -1.79
N SER A 372 -22.57 -2.75 -1.98
CA SER A 372 -23.99 -3.08 -2.11
C SER A 372 -24.28 -3.83 -3.43
N PRO A 373 -24.95 -5.00 -3.38
CA PRO A 373 -25.44 -5.64 -4.59
C PRO A 373 -26.54 -4.83 -5.30
N LEU A 374 -27.29 -3.99 -4.58
CA LEU A 374 -28.37 -3.18 -5.14
C LEU A 374 -27.82 -1.94 -5.86
N LEU A 375 -26.83 -1.26 -5.26
CA LEU A 375 -26.25 -0.05 -5.86
C LEU A 375 -25.16 -0.36 -6.89
N ASN A 376 -24.54 -1.55 -6.79
CA ASN A 376 -23.47 -1.99 -7.66
C ASN A 376 -23.68 -3.46 -8.10
N PRO A 377 -24.70 -3.74 -8.93
CA PRO A 377 -25.02 -5.09 -9.36
C PRO A 377 -23.90 -5.73 -10.19
N ASN A 378 -23.12 -4.93 -10.92
CA ASN A 378 -22.14 -5.40 -11.92
C ASN A 378 -20.68 -5.24 -11.47
N MET A 379 -20.38 -5.51 -10.19
CA MET A 379 -19.02 -5.37 -9.64
C MET A 379 -17.95 -6.16 -10.42
N THR A 380 -18.30 -7.31 -11.00
CA THR A 380 -17.41 -8.09 -11.90
C THR A 380 -16.87 -7.24 -13.06
N ASP A 381 -17.71 -6.41 -13.68
CA ASP A 381 -17.32 -5.56 -14.79
C ASP A 381 -16.33 -4.49 -14.33
N HIS A 382 -16.51 -3.91 -13.14
CA HIS A 382 -15.57 -2.94 -12.57
C HIS A 382 -14.20 -3.54 -12.27
N MET A 383 -14.12 -4.86 -12.04
CA MET A 383 -12.87 -5.56 -11.72
C MET A 383 -12.14 -6.12 -12.95
N LEU A 384 -12.86 -6.46 -14.02
CA LEU A 384 -12.32 -7.19 -15.17
C LEU A 384 -12.34 -6.41 -16.49
N ASN A 385 -13.19 -5.40 -16.62
CA ASN A 385 -13.30 -4.64 -17.85
C ASN A 385 -12.14 -3.65 -17.96
N ALA A 386 -11.31 -3.81 -18.98
CA ALA A 386 -10.11 -2.98 -19.15
C ALA A 386 -10.43 -1.48 -19.24
N THR A 387 -11.52 -1.09 -19.91
CA THR A 387 -11.93 0.32 -20.00
C THR A 387 -12.36 0.87 -18.64
N LYS A 388 -12.99 0.03 -17.80
CA LYS A 388 -13.33 0.42 -16.44
C LYS A 388 -12.07 0.60 -15.61
N LEU A 389 -11.15 -0.35 -15.65
CA LEU A 389 -9.86 -0.25 -14.97
C LEU A 389 -9.07 1.01 -15.40
N ASP A 390 -9.02 1.32 -16.70
CA ASP A 390 -8.40 2.56 -17.21
C ASP A 390 -9.05 3.81 -16.60
N SER A 391 -10.38 3.82 -16.43
CA SER A 391 -11.07 4.95 -15.80
C SER A 391 -10.71 5.12 -14.32
N LEU A 392 -10.26 4.06 -13.64
CA LEU A 392 -9.82 4.13 -12.23
C LEU A 392 -8.45 4.79 -12.10
N HIS A 393 -7.65 4.82 -13.18
CA HIS A 393 -6.31 5.44 -13.20
C HIS A 393 -6.38 6.95 -13.25
N VAL A 394 -7.45 7.52 -13.81
CA VAL A 394 -7.63 8.96 -13.95
C VAL A 394 -7.48 9.70 -12.62
N THR A 395 -8.00 9.14 -11.53
CA THR A 395 -7.86 9.72 -10.18
C THR A 395 -6.41 9.68 -9.68
N VAL A 396 -5.69 8.60 -9.99
CA VAL A 396 -4.27 8.44 -9.64
C VAL A 396 -3.42 9.48 -10.37
N ASP A 397 -3.63 9.64 -11.68
CA ASP A 397 -2.89 10.60 -12.52
C ASP A 397 -3.15 12.04 -12.08
N LYS A 398 -4.43 12.42 -11.92
CA LYS A 398 -4.80 13.77 -11.48
C LYS A 398 -4.22 14.13 -10.11
N THR A 399 -4.18 13.16 -9.18
CA THR A 399 -3.58 13.39 -7.87
C THR A 399 -2.06 13.58 -7.99
N ARG A 400 -1.39 12.79 -8.84
CA ARG A 400 0.03 12.97 -9.09
C ARG A 400 0.33 14.31 -9.77
N GLU A 401 -0.45 14.72 -10.75
CA GLU A 401 -0.32 16.01 -11.44
C GLU A 401 -0.47 17.18 -10.46
N PHE A 402 -1.44 17.10 -9.55
CA PHE A 402 -1.60 18.09 -8.48
C PHE A 402 -0.36 18.17 -7.59
N VAL A 403 0.12 17.04 -7.05
CA VAL A 403 1.32 17.03 -6.20
C VAL A 403 2.55 17.51 -6.98
N GLN A 404 2.69 17.14 -8.25
CA GLN A 404 3.76 17.64 -9.10
C GLN A 404 3.72 19.17 -9.21
N THR A 405 2.53 19.75 -9.34
CA THR A 405 2.35 21.21 -9.37
C THR A 405 2.81 21.87 -8.07
N LEU A 406 2.53 21.25 -6.91
CA LEU A 406 3.03 21.72 -5.61
C LEU A 406 4.56 21.63 -5.52
N GLU A 407 5.14 20.55 -6.02
CA GLU A 407 6.59 20.35 -6.05
C GLU A 407 7.30 21.36 -6.96
N ASP A 408 6.72 21.70 -8.10
CA ASP A 408 7.31 22.61 -9.09
C ASP A 408 7.16 24.08 -8.67
N GLY A 409 6.08 24.40 -7.96
CA GLY A 409 5.87 25.73 -7.37
C GLY A 409 6.60 25.98 -6.05
N GLY A 410 7.18 24.94 -5.45
CA GLY A 410 7.84 24.98 -4.14
C GLY A 410 9.28 24.49 -4.14
N ASN A 411 9.95 24.59 -2.99
CA ASN A 411 11.31 24.06 -2.78
C ASN A 411 11.32 22.71 -2.05
N LYS A 412 10.20 21.98 -2.01
CA LYS A 412 10.08 20.68 -1.33
C LYS A 412 9.52 19.63 -2.28
N LYS A 413 10.14 18.44 -2.26
CA LYS A 413 9.56 17.23 -2.82
C LYS A 413 8.68 16.55 -1.77
N PHE A 414 7.45 16.20 -2.15
CA PHE A 414 6.49 15.52 -1.29
C PHE A 414 6.52 14.03 -1.59
N GLN A 415 6.28 13.22 -0.56
CA GLN A 415 5.81 11.87 -0.85
C GLN A 415 4.31 11.94 -1.15
N LEU A 416 3.85 11.12 -2.09
CA LEU A 416 2.43 10.94 -2.39
C LEU A 416 2.07 9.50 -2.07
N TRP A 417 1.12 9.30 -1.15
CA TRP A 417 0.68 7.99 -0.69
C TRP A 417 -0.81 7.81 -0.96
N CYS A 418 -1.22 6.59 -1.29
CA CYS A 418 -2.59 6.16 -1.09
C CYS A 418 -2.71 5.62 0.33
N GLY A 419 -3.33 6.40 1.23
CA GLY A 419 -3.42 6.11 2.66
C GLY A 419 -4.45 5.03 2.99
N GLU A 420 -5.43 4.82 2.11
CA GLU A 420 -6.45 3.79 2.28
C GLU A 420 -7.08 3.40 0.94
N ALA A 421 -7.12 2.11 0.64
CA ALA A 421 -7.83 1.58 -0.52
C ALA A 421 -8.33 0.15 -0.28
N GLY A 422 -9.64 -0.07 -0.42
CA GLY A 422 -10.27 -1.38 -0.23
C GLY A 422 -11.01 -1.91 -1.46
N GLY A 423 -10.91 -1.21 -2.59
CA GLY A 423 -11.64 -1.51 -3.81
C GLY A 423 -13.09 -1.06 -3.70
N ALA A 424 -13.91 -1.77 -2.92
CA ALA A 424 -15.30 -1.40 -2.67
C ALA A 424 -15.50 -0.85 -1.25
N TYR A 425 -16.06 0.37 -1.15
CA TYR A 425 -16.34 1.01 0.14
C TYR A 425 -17.53 0.35 0.86
N ASN A 426 -17.76 0.73 2.12
CA ASN A 426 -18.78 0.13 3.01
C ASN A 426 -18.57 -1.37 3.21
N SER A 427 -17.40 -1.71 3.78
CA SER A 427 -17.00 -3.07 4.16
C SER A 427 -16.78 -4.07 3.02
N GLY A 428 -16.74 -3.62 1.76
CA GLY A 428 -16.55 -4.51 0.61
C GLY A 428 -17.76 -5.41 0.32
N ARG A 429 -17.57 -6.45 -0.50
CA ARG A 429 -18.63 -7.38 -0.90
C ARG A 429 -18.16 -8.83 -0.83
N ASN A 430 -18.89 -9.66 -0.09
CA ASN A 430 -18.61 -11.09 0.00
C ASN A 430 -18.63 -11.75 -1.37
N LEU A 431 -17.73 -12.72 -1.59
CA LEU A 431 -17.47 -13.44 -2.85
C LEU A 431 -16.85 -12.58 -3.96
N TYR A 432 -16.57 -11.30 -3.70
CA TYR A 432 -15.90 -10.39 -4.63
C TYR A 432 -14.60 -9.87 -4.02
N THR A 433 -14.66 -9.04 -2.98
CA THR A 433 -13.48 -8.38 -2.40
C THR A 433 -12.64 -9.29 -1.50
N ASN A 434 -13.18 -10.46 -1.11
CA ASN A 434 -12.47 -11.54 -0.41
C ASN A 434 -12.18 -12.74 -1.30
N SER A 435 -12.39 -12.63 -2.61
CA SER A 435 -12.16 -13.73 -3.56
C SER A 435 -11.09 -13.38 -4.58
N PHE A 436 -10.75 -14.37 -5.39
CA PHE A 436 -9.64 -14.27 -6.34
C PHE A 436 -9.80 -13.13 -7.36
N ILE A 437 -11.05 -12.82 -7.75
CA ILE A 437 -11.35 -11.75 -8.71
C ILE A 437 -10.90 -10.36 -8.22
N SER A 438 -10.77 -10.16 -6.91
CA SER A 438 -10.26 -8.91 -6.34
C SER A 438 -8.81 -8.63 -6.73
N GLY A 439 -8.02 -9.67 -7.05
CA GLY A 439 -6.61 -9.49 -7.41
C GLY A 439 -6.41 -8.67 -8.69
N PHE A 440 -7.37 -8.68 -9.63
CA PHE A 440 -7.22 -8.00 -10.93
C PHE A 440 -7.14 -6.49 -10.79
N TRP A 441 -8.13 -5.86 -10.15
CA TRP A 441 -8.12 -4.41 -9.93
C TRP A 441 -7.00 -4.01 -8.95
N PHE A 442 -6.71 -4.86 -7.95
CA PHE A 442 -5.72 -4.54 -6.93
C PHE A 442 -4.29 -4.52 -7.52
N LEU A 443 -3.89 -5.54 -8.28
CA LEU A 443 -2.60 -5.56 -8.99
C LEU A 443 -2.46 -4.42 -10.00
N ASP A 444 -3.55 -4.14 -10.72
CA ASP A 444 -3.60 -3.05 -11.68
C ASP A 444 -3.36 -1.69 -11.00
N GLN A 445 -3.98 -1.48 -9.84
CA GLN A 445 -3.81 -0.25 -9.08
C GLN A 445 -2.40 -0.13 -8.47
N LEU A 446 -1.84 -1.22 -7.94
CA LEU A 446 -0.45 -1.25 -7.45
C LEU A 446 0.54 -0.85 -8.56
N GLY A 447 0.40 -1.43 -9.75
CA GLY A 447 1.22 -1.11 -10.92
C GLY A 447 1.10 0.35 -11.36
N THR A 448 -0.13 0.85 -11.42
CA THR A 448 -0.42 2.22 -11.85
C THR A 448 0.14 3.24 -10.86
N MET A 449 -0.08 3.04 -9.57
CA MET A 449 0.43 3.94 -8.53
C MET A 449 1.96 3.92 -8.48
N ALA A 450 2.59 2.74 -8.63
CA ALA A 450 4.04 2.65 -8.72
C ALA A 450 4.58 3.43 -9.94
N ALA A 451 3.99 3.25 -11.12
CA ALA A 451 4.39 3.93 -12.35
C ALA A 451 4.23 5.46 -12.28
N THR A 452 3.28 5.94 -11.48
CA THR A 452 2.97 7.37 -11.29
C THR A 452 3.66 7.97 -10.06
N SER A 453 4.75 7.36 -9.57
CA SER A 453 5.57 7.87 -8.46
C SER A 453 4.84 8.02 -7.12
N HIS A 454 3.78 7.23 -6.88
CA HIS A 454 3.28 7.05 -5.52
C HIS A 454 4.32 6.26 -4.73
N GLN A 455 4.56 6.69 -3.49
CA GLN A 455 5.59 6.09 -2.65
C GLN A 455 5.04 4.97 -1.78
N MET A 456 3.72 4.90 -1.55
CA MET A 456 3.09 3.89 -0.71
C MET A 456 1.61 3.67 -1.09
N TYR A 457 1.13 2.44 -0.87
CA TYR A 457 -0.23 1.97 -1.07
C TYR A 457 -0.72 1.22 0.17
N CYS A 458 -1.75 1.73 0.86
CA CYS A 458 -2.30 1.09 2.06
C CYS A 458 -3.59 0.34 1.77
N ARG A 459 -3.50 -0.99 1.83
CA ARG A 459 -4.64 -1.88 1.63
C ARG A 459 -5.56 -1.88 2.86
N GLN A 460 -6.78 -1.40 2.65
CA GLN A 460 -7.91 -1.60 3.54
C GLN A 460 -8.50 -3.01 3.31
N THR A 461 -8.38 -3.95 4.25
CA THR A 461 -7.65 -3.94 5.54
C THR A 461 -6.77 -5.18 5.66
N LEU A 462 -5.90 -5.21 6.67
CA LEU A 462 -5.31 -6.45 7.16
C LEU A 462 -6.37 -7.44 7.65
N VAL A 463 -7.35 -6.95 8.44
CA VAL A 463 -8.44 -7.71 9.07
C VAL A 463 -9.73 -6.89 9.11
N GLY A 464 -10.88 -7.55 9.02
CA GLY A 464 -12.20 -6.91 9.08
C GLY A 464 -12.74 -6.50 7.71
N GLY A 465 -14.07 -6.45 7.57
CA GLY A 465 -14.70 -6.24 6.27
C GLY A 465 -14.56 -7.45 5.34
N PHE A 466 -15.32 -7.45 4.24
CA PHE A 466 -15.15 -8.41 3.16
C PHE A 466 -13.93 -8.11 2.28
N TYR A 467 -13.25 -6.98 2.44
CA TYR A 467 -11.98 -6.69 1.75
C TYR A 467 -10.74 -7.11 2.54
N GLY A 468 -10.93 -7.59 3.78
CA GLY A 468 -9.84 -7.90 4.71
C GLY A 468 -8.94 -8.99 4.15
N MET A 469 -7.63 -8.82 4.23
CA MET A 469 -6.66 -9.80 3.74
C MET A 469 -6.61 -11.06 4.60
N ILE A 470 -7.07 -10.99 5.85
CA ILE A 470 -7.25 -12.13 6.74
C ILE A 470 -8.74 -12.22 7.09
N ASN A 471 -9.33 -13.39 6.84
CA ASN A 471 -10.67 -13.70 7.31
C ASN A 471 -10.65 -13.80 8.84
N ILE A 472 -11.31 -12.88 9.53
CA ILE A 472 -11.24 -12.79 11.00
C ILE A 472 -11.87 -13.99 11.72
N THR A 473 -12.76 -14.74 11.07
CA THR A 473 -13.46 -15.88 11.68
C THR A 473 -12.65 -17.17 11.55
N THR A 474 -12.01 -17.39 10.40
CA THR A 474 -11.18 -18.58 10.15
C THR A 474 -9.70 -18.34 10.42
N MET A 475 -9.28 -17.08 10.47
CA MET A 475 -7.89 -16.61 10.51
C MET A 475 -7.04 -17.05 9.31
N HIS A 476 -7.67 -17.54 8.24
CA HIS A 476 -7.01 -17.82 6.97
C HIS A 476 -6.87 -16.55 6.14
N VAL A 477 -5.79 -16.46 5.38
CA VAL A 477 -5.56 -15.37 4.45
C VAL A 477 -6.45 -15.49 3.22
N ASN A 478 -7.02 -14.37 2.77
CA ASN A 478 -7.77 -14.24 1.53
C ASN A 478 -6.81 -14.04 0.33
N PRO A 479 -7.25 -14.23 -0.92
CA PRO A 479 -6.39 -14.15 -2.11
C PRO A 479 -5.54 -12.87 -2.21
N ASP A 480 -6.09 -11.72 -1.83
CA ASP A 480 -5.36 -10.44 -1.89
C ASP A 480 -4.16 -10.35 -0.93
N TYR A 481 -4.11 -11.17 0.12
CA TYR A 481 -2.91 -11.30 0.93
C TYR A 481 -1.73 -11.84 0.10
N TYR A 482 -1.98 -12.87 -0.72
CA TYR A 482 -0.95 -13.43 -1.61
C TYR A 482 -0.56 -12.44 -2.70
N THR A 483 -1.52 -11.68 -3.22
CA THR A 483 -1.26 -10.56 -4.15
C THR A 483 -0.26 -9.58 -3.54
N ALA A 484 -0.53 -9.09 -2.33
CA ALA A 484 0.33 -8.16 -1.60
C ALA A 484 1.71 -8.78 -1.27
N LEU A 485 1.72 -10.02 -0.77
CA LEU A 485 2.95 -10.72 -0.40
C LEU A 485 3.84 -10.95 -1.63
N LEU A 486 3.31 -11.46 -2.73
CA LEU A 486 4.09 -11.68 -3.94
C LEU A 486 4.63 -10.35 -4.48
N TRP A 487 3.87 -9.26 -4.39
CA TRP A 487 4.35 -7.93 -4.78
C TRP A 487 5.58 -7.52 -3.96
N THR A 488 5.50 -7.60 -2.63
CA THR A 488 6.60 -7.19 -1.75
C THR A 488 7.84 -8.08 -1.91
N ARG A 489 7.68 -9.35 -2.32
CA ARG A 489 8.82 -10.25 -2.56
C ARG A 489 9.48 -10.10 -3.92
N LEU A 490 8.72 -9.69 -4.95
CA LEU A 490 9.18 -9.75 -6.34
C LEU A 490 9.45 -8.35 -6.93
N MET A 491 8.60 -7.38 -6.64
CA MET A 491 8.62 -6.06 -7.27
C MET A 491 9.55 -5.13 -6.50
N GLY A 492 10.71 -4.81 -7.08
CA GLY A 492 11.66 -3.88 -6.48
C GLY A 492 11.26 -2.41 -6.66
N ARG A 493 12.01 -1.51 -6.03
CA ARG A 493 11.67 -0.09 -5.95
C ARG A 493 11.78 0.71 -7.25
N LYS A 494 12.55 0.22 -8.23
CA LYS A 494 12.83 0.92 -9.48
C LYS A 494 11.81 0.48 -10.52
N VAL A 495 10.93 1.38 -10.93
CA VAL A 495 9.88 1.09 -11.91
C VAL A 495 10.40 1.38 -13.31
N LEU A 496 10.16 0.45 -14.24
CA LEU A 496 10.60 0.51 -15.63
C LEU A 496 9.40 0.74 -16.55
N THR A 497 9.66 1.20 -17.77
CA THR A 497 8.63 1.18 -18.81
C THR A 497 8.29 -0.25 -19.23
N ALA A 498 7.00 -0.54 -19.37
CA ALA A 498 6.50 -1.75 -20.01
C ALA A 498 5.33 -1.40 -20.93
N THR A 499 5.33 -1.91 -22.16
CA THR A 499 4.25 -1.67 -23.11
C THR A 499 3.88 -2.96 -23.86
N VAL A 500 2.59 -3.08 -24.19
CA VAL A 500 2.09 -4.08 -25.14
C VAL A 500 2.09 -3.44 -26.52
N ASN A 501 2.98 -3.87 -27.40
CA ASN A 501 3.17 -3.23 -28.71
C ASN A 501 2.22 -3.76 -29.79
N GLU A 502 2.03 -5.07 -29.83
CA GLU A 502 1.20 -5.74 -30.82
C GLU A 502 0.42 -6.85 -30.14
N THR A 503 -0.88 -6.94 -30.44
CA THR A 503 -1.73 -8.08 -30.08
C THR A 503 -2.44 -8.58 -31.33
N ARG A 504 -2.32 -9.88 -31.60
CA ARG A 504 -2.94 -10.52 -32.75
C ARG A 504 -3.57 -11.85 -32.38
N TYR A 505 -4.63 -12.25 -33.07
CA TYR A 505 -5.13 -13.61 -32.92
C TYR A 505 -4.16 -14.61 -33.57
N TYR A 506 -4.10 -15.81 -33.02
CA TYR A 506 -3.29 -16.90 -33.56
C TYR A 506 -3.72 -17.21 -34.99
N GLY A 507 -2.82 -17.02 -35.96
CA GLY A 507 -3.11 -17.20 -37.38
C GLY A 507 -3.69 -15.97 -38.10
N GLU A 508 -3.92 -14.86 -37.40
CA GLU A 508 -4.39 -13.59 -37.98
C GLU A 508 -3.31 -12.49 -37.87
N LYS A 509 -3.47 -11.42 -38.65
CA LYS A 509 -2.51 -10.29 -38.63
C LYS A 509 -2.69 -9.43 -37.39
N ASP A 510 -3.93 -9.13 -37.01
CA ASP A 510 -4.28 -8.20 -35.93
C ASP A 510 -5.43 -8.75 -35.07
N ALA A 511 -5.53 -8.28 -33.84
CA ALA A 511 -6.70 -8.44 -32.99
C ALA A 511 -7.32 -7.06 -32.72
N PRO A 512 -8.64 -6.97 -32.43
CA PRO A 512 -9.24 -5.72 -32.01
C PRO A 512 -8.51 -5.08 -30.82
N GLU A 513 -8.46 -3.75 -30.77
CA GLU A 513 -7.73 -3.00 -29.73
C GLU A 513 -8.08 -3.44 -28.30
N TYR A 514 -9.37 -3.73 -28.04
CA TYR A 514 -9.83 -4.18 -26.72
C TYR A 514 -9.15 -5.46 -26.24
N VAL A 515 -8.70 -6.35 -27.15
CA VAL A 515 -7.97 -7.57 -26.82
C VAL A 515 -6.57 -7.23 -26.30
N GLY A 516 -5.94 -6.20 -26.86
CA GLY A 516 -4.66 -5.69 -26.35
C GLY A 516 -4.78 -5.11 -24.94
N LYS A 517 -5.91 -4.46 -24.63
CA LYS A 517 -6.19 -3.88 -23.30
C LYS A 517 -6.43 -4.92 -22.20
N MET A 518 -6.74 -6.18 -22.57
CA MET A 518 -6.90 -7.28 -21.61
C MET A 518 -5.58 -7.72 -20.98
N LEU A 519 -4.44 -7.45 -21.64
CA LEU A 519 -3.12 -7.70 -21.07
C LEU A 519 -2.53 -6.40 -20.51
N ARG A 520 -2.42 -6.34 -19.19
CA ARG A 520 -1.89 -5.18 -18.47
C ARG A 520 -0.50 -5.53 -17.95
N VAL A 521 0.48 -4.68 -18.22
CA VAL A 521 1.90 -4.99 -17.96
C VAL A 521 2.55 -3.87 -17.17
N TYR A 522 3.26 -4.28 -16.13
CA TYR A 522 4.09 -3.41 -15.31
C TYR A 522 5.49 -4.04 -15.26
N ALA A 523 6.52 -3.24 -14.97
CA ALA A 523 7.87 -3.79 -14.86
C ALA A 523 8.65 -3.04 -13.80
N HIS A 524 9.37 -3.79 -12.98
CA HIS A 524 10.23 -3.26 -11.95
C HIS A 524 11.57 -3.99 -12.05
N CYS A 525 12.66 -3.35 -11.61
CA CYS A 525 13.84 -4.13 -11.23
C CYS A 525 13.46 -5.08 -10.10
N THR A 526 14.01 -6.30 -10.10
CA THR A 526 13.71 -7.32 -9.08
C THR A 526 14.06 -6.82 -7.68
N HIS A 527 13.22 -7.19 -6.71
CA HIS A 527 13.46 -6.88 -5.30
C HIS A 527 14.77 -7.54 -4.80
N ARG A 528 15.57 -6.81 -4.00
CA ARG A 528 16.91 -7.27 -3.56
C ARG A 528 16.87 -8.58 -2.77
N TRP A 529 15.78 -8.82 -2.05
CA TRP A 529 15.58 -10.03 -1.24
C TRP A 529 15.52 -11.33 -2.07
N PHE A 530 15.26 -11.24 -3.37
CA PHE A 530 15.28 -12.39 -4.28
C PHE A 530 16.67 -12.67 -4.86
N LEU A 531 17.61 -11.73 -4.70
CA LEU A 531 18.97 -11.83 -5.25
C LEU A 531 19.98 -12.37 -4.22
N ASN A 532 19.61 -12.40 -2.94
CA ASN A 532 20.34 -13.02 -1.84
C ASN A 532 19.65 -14.33 -1.47
#